data_AF-A0A3S0F0Q2-F1
#
_entry.id   AF-A0A3S0F0Q2-F1
#
_cell.length_a   1.000
_cell.length_b   1.000
_cell.length_c   1.000
_cell.angle_alpha   90.00
_cell.angle_beta   90.00
_cell.angle_gamma   90.00
#
_symmetry.space_group_name_H-M   'P 1'
#
loop_
_entity.id
_entity.type
_entity.pdbx_description
1 polymer ?
#
loop_
_entity_poly.entity_id
_entity_poly.type
_entity_poly.pdbx_seq_one_letter_code
_entity_poly.pdbx_strand_id
1 'polypeptide(L)' 'MNAPTMSIRELNQMAQDIAQSMTVVAEQIALLGVQGDADEQMATIKRENDKVLDRIRQIYQLPAAPGR' A
#
# COMPACT_ATOMS: atom_id res chain seq x y z
N MET A 1 -25.96 14.59 1.35
CA MET A 1 -25.21 13.56 2.10
C MET A 1 -23.87 14.17 2.45
N ASN A 2 -23.61 14.42 3.74
CA ASN A 2 -22.31 14.95 4.17
C ASN A 2 -21.36 13.75 4.26
N ALA A 3 -20.41 13.64 3.33
CA ALA A 3 -19.34 12.66 3.45
C ALA A 3 -18.56 12.95 4.75
N PRO A 4 -18.23 11.95 5.57
CA PRO A 4 -17.34 12.17 6.70
C PRO A 4 -16.00 12.66 6.14
N THR A 5 -15.65 13.90 6.45
CA THR A 5 -14.34 14.47 6.14
C THR A 5 -13.33 13.78 7.03
N MET A 6 -12.37 13.05 6.43
CA MET A 6 -11.22 12.54 7.16
C MET A 6 -10.52 13.67 7.89
N SER A 7 -10.11 13.41 9.13
CA SER A 7 -9.28 14.34 9.87
C SER A 7 -7.87 14.40 9.27
N ILE A 8 -7.18 15.53 9.48
CA ILE A 8 -5.78 15.70 9.10
C ILE A 8 -4.90 14.60 9.73
N ARG A 9 -5.25 14.16 10.95
CA ARG A 9 -4.54 13.07 11.64
C ARG A 9 -4.66 11.75 10.88
N GLU A 10 -5.86 11.39 10.43
CA GLU A 10 -6.09 10.17 9.65
C GLU A 10 -5.36 10.24 8.30
N LEU A 11 -5.41 11.38 7.61
CA LEU A 11 -4.68 11.58 6.36
C LEU A 11 -3.16 11.44 6.54
N ASN A 12 -2.60 12.02 7.61
CA ASN A 12 -1.18 11.88 7.94
C ASN A 12 -0.82 10.42 8.24
N GLN A 13 -1.65 9.70 8.98
CA GLN A 13 -1.41 8.27 9.25
C GLN A 13 -1.43 7.46 7.96
N MET A 14 -2.41 7.69 7.09
CA MET A 14 -2.48 7.00 5.79
C MET A 14 -1.29 7.30 4.89
N ALA A 15 -0.79 8.54 4.90
CA ALA A 15 0.42 8.91 4.17
C ALA A 15 1.67 8.19 4.71
N GLN A 16 1.80 8.05 6.03
CA GLN A 16 2.89 7.28 6.66
C GLN A 16 2.80 5.79 6.31
N ASP A 17 1.61 5.20 6.37
CA ASP A 17 1.38 3.81 5.98
C ASP A 17 1.79 3.57 4.52
N ILE A 18 1.41 4.48 3.61
CA ILE A 18 1.81 4.41 2.19
C ILE A 18 3.32 4.48 2.05
N ALA A 19 3.97 5.45 2.71
CA ALA A 19 5.41 5.62 2.63
C ALA A 19 6.14 4.36 3.11
N GLN A 20 5.71 3.78 4.24
CA GLN A 20 6.29 2.56 4.79
C GLN A 20 6.18 1.38 3.82
N SER A 21 4.99 1.12 3.27
CA SER A 21 4.81 0.04 2.30
C SER A 21 5.63 0.27 1.03
N MET A 22 5.73 1.51 0.54
CA MET A 22 6.56 1.83 -0.63
C MET A 22 8.06 1.65 -0.37
N THR A 23 8.55 1.91 0.85
CA THR A 23 9.93 1.58 1.23
C THR A 23 10.19 0.09 1.13
N VAL A 24 9.28 -0.74 1.67
CA VAL A 24 9.42 -2.21 1.59
C VAL A 24 9.40 -2.68 0.13
N VAL A 25 8.50 -2.15 -0.71
CA VAL A 25 8.46 -2.47 -2.14
C VAL A 25 9.80 -2.14 -2.82
N ALA A 26 10.36 -0.95 -2.55
CA ALA A 26 11.63 -0.54 -3.14
C ALA A 26 12.79 -1.47 -2.71
N GLU A 27 12.84 -1.86 -1.43
CA GLU A 27 13.83 -2.83 -0.92
C GLU A 27 13.71 -4.20 -1.61
N GLN A 28 12.49 -4.72 -1.72
CA GLN A 28 12.25 -6.03 -2.35
C GLN A 28 12.59 -6.00 -3.84
N ILE A 29 12.28 -4.91 -4.56
CA ILE A 29 12.66 -4.73 -5.97
C ILE A 29 14.18 -4.67 -6.12
N ALA A 30 14.87 -3.93 -5.24
CA ALA A 30 16.32 -3.81 -5.29
C ALA A 30 17.05 -5.15 -5.07
N LEU A 31 16.43 -6.06 -4.31
CA LEU A 31 16.98 -7.38 -3.98
C LEU A 31 16.43 -8.51 -4.87
N LEU A 32 15.50 -8.21 -5.78
CA LEU A 32 14.74 -9.20 -6.54
C LEU A 32 15.65 -10.08 -7.39
N GLY A 33 15.69 -11.38 -7.09
CA GLY A 33 16.53 -12.35 -7.81
C GLY A 33 18.05 -12.17 -7.61
N VAL A 34 18.47 -11.21 -6.78
CA VAL A 34 19.86 -11.00 -6.38
C VAL A 34 20.12 -11.67 -5.03
N GLN A 35 19.17 -11.56 -4.10
CA GLN A 35 19.30 -12.10 -2.75
C GLN A 35 17.94 -12.57 -2.22
N GLY A 36 17.76 -13.88 -2.07
CA GLY A 36 16.53 -14.50 -1.55
C GLY A 36 15.71 -15.22 -2.63
N ASP A 37 14.51 -15.66 -2.24
CA ASP A 37 13.55 -16.31 -3.13
C ASP A 37 12.72 -15.27 -3.89
N ALA A 38 12.85 -15.24 -5.22
CA ALA A 38 12.17 -14.28 -6.07
C ALA A 38 10.63 -14.37 -5.97
N ASP A 39 10.08 -15.56 -5.72
CA ASP A 39 8.63 -15.75 -5.57
C ASP A 39 8.13 -15.13 -4.25
N GLU A 40 8.88 -15.30 -3.15
CA GLU A 40 8.57 -14.66 -1.86
C GLU A 40 8.70 -13.14 -1.93
N GLN A 41 9.71 -12.64 -2.62
CA GLN A 41 9.91 -11.21 -2.86
C GLN A 41 8.75 -10.63 -3.67
N MET A 42 8.34 -11.32 -4.75
CA MET A 42 7.21 -10.91 -5.57
C MET A 42 5.89 -10.94 -4.80
N ALA A 43 5.68 -11.96 -3.96
CA ALA A 43 4.52 -12.04 -3.07
C ALA A 43 4.49 -10.87 -2.08
N THR A 44 5.65 -10.47 -1.54
CA THR A 44 5.76 -9.30 -0.66
C THR A 44 5.48 -8.00 -1.41
N ILE A 45 6.05 -7.79 -2.60
CA ILE A 45 5.80 -6.62 -3.44
C ILE A 45 4.29 -6.48 -3.72
N LYS A 46 3.64 -7.57 -4.13
CA LYS A 46 2.19 -7.57 -4.41
C LYS A 46 1.38 -7.17 -3.19
N ARG A 47 1.67 -7.77 -2.03
CA ARG A 47 0.97 -7.50 -0.77
C ARG A 47 1.13 -6.05 -0.30
N GLU A 48 2.33 -5.49 -0.41
CA GLU A 48 2.57 -4.09 -0.01
C GLU A 48 1.93 -3.10 -0.99
N ASN A 49 1.97 -3.37 -2.29
CA ASN A 49 1.23 -2.58 -3.29
C ASN A 49 -0.28 -2.62 -3.03
N ASP A 50 -0.82 -3.77 -2.66
CA ASP A 50 -2.23 -3.94 -2.30
C ASP A 50 -2.64 -3.06 -1.11
N LYS A 51 -1.78 -2.94 -0.09
CA LYS A 51 -2.00 -2.03 1.04
C LYS A 51 -2.00 -0.56 0.60
N VAL A 52 -1.04 -0.17 -0.24
CA VAL A 52 -0.95 1.20 -0.78
C VAL A 52 -2.21 1.54 -1.57
N LEU A 53 -2.65 0.65 -2.46
CA LEU A 53 -3.86 0.84 -3.25
C LEU A 53 -5.11 0.97 -2.36
N ASP A 54 -5.20 0.21 -1.27
CA ASP A 54 -6.31 0.33 -0.34
C ASP A 54 -6.31 1.65 0.42
N ARG A 55 -5.14 2.15 0.83
CA ARG A 55 -5.02 3.48 1.44
C ARG A 55 -5.41 4.58 0.47
N ILE A 56 -4.97 4.50 -0.78
CA ILE A 56 -5.39 5.43 -1.84
C ILE A 56 -6.91 5.36 -2.02
N ARG A 57 -7.52 4.16 -2.09
CA ARG A 57 -8.97 4.02 -2.19
C ARG A 57 -9.69 4.64 -1.00
N GLN A 58 -9.18 4.46 0.22
CA GLN A 58 -9.75 5.09 1.41
C GLN A 58 -9.72 6.62 1.28
N ILE A 59 -8.57 7.20 0.95
CA ILE A 59 -8.39 8.66 0.80
C ILE A 59 -9.38 9.25 -0.21
N TYR A 60 -9.54 8.58 -1.37
CA TYR A 60 -10.43 9.02 -2.44
C TYR A 60 -11.86 8.48 -2.32
N GLN A 61 -12.19 7.79 -1.22
CA GLN A 61 -13.51 7.18 -0.97
C GLN A 61 -13.99 6.28 -2.13
N LEU A 62 -13.04 5.58 -2.75
CA LEU A 62 -13.31 4.66 -3.85
C LEU A 62 -13.85 3.33 -3.30
N PRO A 63 -14.71 2.63 -4.06
CA PRO A 63 -15.16 1.29 -3.69
C PRO A 63 -13.97 0.34 -3.53
N ALA A 64 -14.13 -0.67 -2.67
CA ALA A 64 -13.15 -1.74 -2.51
C ALA A 64 -12.82 -2.39 -3.87
N ALA A 65 -11.59 -2.88 -4.01
CA ALA A 65 -11.20 -3.63 -5.19
C ALA A 65 -12.19 -4.80 -5.40
N PRO A 66 -12.75 -4.99 -6.60
CA PRO A 66 -13.58 -6.15 -6.87
C PRO A 66 -12.74 -7.43 -6.78
N GLY A 67 -13.16 -8.38 -5.93
CA GLY A 67 -12.70 -9.76 -5.91
C GLY A 67 -11.31 -10.02 -5.33
N ARG A 68 -11.09 -9.74 -4.04
CA ARG A 68 -10.00 -10.39 -3.29
C ARG A 68 -10.39 -11.78 -2.82
#